data_AF-A0A0A3W3I6-F1
#
_entry.id   AF-A0A0A3W3I6-F1
#
_cell.length_a   1.000
_cell.length_b   1.000
_cell.length_c   1.000
_cell.angle_alpha   90.00
_cell.angle_beta   90.00
_cell.angle_gamma   90.00
#
_symmetry.space_group_name_H-M   'P 1'
#
loop_
_entity.id
_entity.type
_entity.pdbx_description
1 polymer ?
#
loop_
_entity_poly.entity_id
_entity_poly.type
_entity_poly.pdbx_seq_one_letter_code
_entity_poly.pdbx_strand_id
1 'polypeptide(L)' 'MLTLNYLRCYRTQIELSADYNLAESNVNRTIQKVENALIQSRIFALPKRNQKFSEGDYVIVDVTESQIERPKKTKKIL' A
#
# COMPACT_ATOMS: atom_id res chain seq x y z
N MET A 1 9.62 -10.05 -9.42
CA MET A 1 10.12 -8.91 -8.60
C MET A 1 9.38 -8.92 -7.27
N LEU A 2 10.11 -8.85 -6.15
CA LEU A 2 9.59 -9.07 -4.80
C LEU A 2 8.39 -8.17 -4.46
N THR A 3 8.52 -6.86 -4.67
CA THR A 3 7.46 -5.88 -4.33
C THR A 3 6.24 -5.99 -5.24
N LEU A 4 6.42 -6.42 -6.49
CA LEU A 4 5.29 -6.65 -7.40
C LEU A 4 4.43 -7.84 -6.95
N ASN A 5 5.06 -8.93 -6.47
CA ASN A 5 4.34 -10.07 -5.90
C ASN A 5 3.60 -9.67 -4.61
N TYR A 6 4.23 -8.85 -3.77
CA TYR A 6 3.59 -8.29 -2.58
C TYR A 6 2.32 -7.51 -2.93
N LEU A 7 2.40 -6.56 -3.88
CA LEU A 7 1.28 -5.68 -4.24
C LEU A 7 0.18 -6.39 -5.05
N ARG A 8 0.52 -7.36 -5.90
CA ARG A 8 -0.48 -8.06 -6.75
C ARG A 8 -1.13 -9.25 -6.07
N CYS A 9 -0.37 -9.98 -5.25
CA CYS A 9 -0.83 -11.25 -4.67
C CYS A 9 -1.09 -11.16 -3.16
N TYR A 10 -0.83 -10.00 -2.53
CA TYR A 10 -0.98 -9.79 -1.08
C TYR A 10 -0.30 -10.87 -0.23
N ARG A 11 0.81 -11.47 -0.72
CA ARG A 11 1.58 -12.47 0.04
C ARG A 11 2.19 -11.85 1.29
N THR A 12 2.31 -12.65 2.34
CA THR A 12 2.94 -12.21 3.59
C THR A 12 4.44 -12.00 3.40
N GLN A 13 5.05 -11.14 4.23
CA GLN A 13 6.49 -10.89 4.17
C GLN A 13 7.30 -12.15 4.51
N ILE A 14 6.75 -13.04 5.32
CA ILE A 14 7.36 -14.34 5.68
C ILE A 14 7.36 -15.30 4.47
N GLU A 15 6.26 -15.40 3.73
CA GLU A 15 6.23 -16.24 2.52
C GLU A 15 7.19 -15.69 1.46
N LEU A 16 7.22 -14.37 1.27
CA LEU A 16 8.16 -13.72 0.36
C LEU A 16 9.61 -13.89 0.79
N SER A 17 9.88 -13.89 2.10
CA SER A 17 11.23 -14.08 2.63
C SER A 17 11.74 -15.49 2.33
N ALA A 18 10.86 -16.50 2.45
CA ALA A 18 11.13 -17.88 2.06
C ALA A 18 11.33 -18.03 0.54
N ASP A 19 10.43 -17.50 -0.28
CA ASP A 19 10.48 -17.61 -1.76
C ASP A 19 11.76 -16.97 -2.34
N TYR A 20 12.18 -15.82 -1.79
CA TYR A 20 13.31 -15.04 -2.29
C TYR A 20 14.61 -15.30 -1.53
N ASN A 21 14.64 -16.21 -0.54
CA ASN A 21 15.79 -16.50 0.33
C ASN A 21 16.40 -15.23 0.96
N LEU A 22 15.55 -14.36 1.51
CA LEU A 22 15.95 -13.13 2.19
C LEU A 22 15.51 -13.16 3.64
N ALA A 23 16.20 -12.43 4.51
CA ALA A 23 15.67 -12.13 5.83
C ALA A 23 14.39 -11.27 5.70
N GLU A 24 13.39 -11.52 6.55
CA GLU A 24 12.13 -10.76 6.56
C GLU A 24 12.37 -9.25 6.70
N SER A 25 13.38 -8.86 7.50
CA SER A 25 13.78 -7.46 7.62
C SER A 25 14.20 -6.82 6.30
N ASN A 26 14.83 -7.59 5.40
CA ASN A 26 15.25 -7.10 4.09
C ASN A 26 14.07 -7.01 3.13
N VAL A 27 13.11 -7.94 3.20
CA VAL A 27 11.84 -7.88 2.47
C VAL A 27 11.10 -6.59 2.86
N ASN A 28 10.94 -6.34 4.16
CA ASN A 28 10.27 -5.15 4.69
C ASN A 28 10.95 -3.86 4.22
N ARG A 29 12.27 -3.74 4.39
CA ARG A 29 13.04 -2.56 3.92
C ARG A 29 12.91 -2.34 2.42
N THR A 30 12.84 -3.41 1.63
CA THR A 30 12.70 -3.32 0.17
C THR A 30 11.31 -2.81 -0.21
N ILE A 31 10.25 -3.33 0.43
CA ILE A 31 8.88 -2.85 0.26
C ILE A 31 8.79 -1.37 0.61
N GLN A 32 9.24 -0.96 1.80
CA GLN A 32 9.21 0.44 2.23
C GLN A 32 9.96 1.37 1.27
N LYS A 33 11.13 0.96 0.75
CA LYS A 33 11.89 1.77 -0.21
C LYS A 33 11.07 2.04 -1.48
N VAL A 34 10.44 1.01 -2.03
CA VAL A 34 9.62 1.13 -3.24
C VAL A 34 8.37 1.95 -2.98
N GLU A 35 7.65 1.69 -1.89
CA GLU A 35 6.45 2.45 -1.52
C GLU A 35 6.78 3.93 -1.31
N ASN A 36 7.87 4.26 -0.61
CA ASN A 36 8.30 5.64 -0.42
C ASN A 36 8.62 6.33 -1.75
N ALA A 37 9.29 5.64 -2.68
CA ALA A 37 9.55 6.19 -4.02
C ALA A 37 8.25 6.44 -4.80
N LEU A 38 7.28 5.51 -4.74
CA LEU A 38 5.97 5.67 -5.38
C LEU A 38 5.17 6.83 -4.78
N ILE A 39 5.17 6.97 -3.45
CA ILE A 39 4.52 8.08 -2.74
C ILE A 39 5.17 9.42 -3.15
N GLN A 40 6.50 9.48 -3.21
CA GLN A 40 7.23 10.67 -3.62
C GLN A 40 6.95 11.06 -5.07
N SER A 41 6.75 10.09 -5.97
CA SER A 41 6.45 10.34 -7.37
C SER A 41 5.12 11.08 -7.59
N ARG A 42 4.16 10.94 -6.66
CA ARG A 42 2.78 11.50 -6.74
C ARG A 42 1.95 11.07 -7.96
N ILE A 43 2.49 10.26 -8.88
CA ILE A 43 1.81 9.78 -10.09
C ILE A 43 0.57 8.96 -9.72
N PHE A 44 0.66 8.17 -8.65
CA PHE A 44 -0.39 7.27 -8.17
C PHE A 44 -1.18 7.86 -7.00
N ALA A 45 -1.03 9.16 -6.73
CA ALA A 45 -1.76 9.80 -5.64
C ALA A 45 -3.23 9.94 -6.02
N LEU A 46 -4.12 9.44 -5.15
CA LEU A 46 -5.56 9.60 -5.36
C LEU A 46 -5.96 11.09 -5.29
N PRO A 47 -6.93 11.51 -6.11
CA PRO A 47 -7.50 12.84 -6.05
C PRO A 47 -8.08 13.14 -4.67
N LYS A 48 -8.05 14.42 -4.26
CA LYS A 48 -8.58 14.83 -2.95
C LYS A 48 -10.11 14.65 -2.93
N ARG A 49 -10.67 14.36 -1.75
CA ARG A 49 -12.11 14.11 -1.51
C ARG A 49 -13.06 15.19 -2.07
N ASN A 50 -12.58 16.42 -2.26
CA ASN A 50 -13.38 17.56 -2.73
C ASN A 50 -13.15 17.89 -4.22
N GLN A 51 -12.52 17.00 -4.98
CA GLN A 51 -12.32 17.23 -6.41
C GLN A 51 -13.64 17.01 -7.15
N LYS A 52 -14.03 17.96 -8.01
CA LYS A 52 -15.14 17.76 -8.94
C LYS A 52 -14.70 16.69 -9.93
N PHE A 53 -15.30 15.50 -9.84
CA PHE A 53 -15.06 14.42 -10.78
C PHE A 53 -15.83 14.70 -12.08
N SER A 54 -15.15 14.63 -13.20
CA SER A 54 -15.74 14.56 -14.55
C SER A 54 -16.41 13.20 -14.73
N GLU A 55 -17.41 13.07 -15.61
CA GLU A 55 -17.87 11.74 -16.02
C GLU A 55 -16.71 10.96 -16.65
N GLY A 56 -16.27 9.88 -15.98
CA GLY A 56 -15.16 9.03 -16.42
C GLY A 56 -13.97 8.93 -15.46
N ASP A 57 -13.86 9.81 -14.45
CA ASP A 57 -12.73 9.82 -13.49
C ASP A 57 -12.98 8.94 -12.24
N TYR A 58 -13.55 7.75 -12.42
CA TYR A 58 -13.84 6.84 -11.31
C TYR A 58 -12.85 5.69 -11.25
N VAL A 59 -12.19 5.53 -10.10
CA VAL A 59 -11.39 4.32 -9.80
C VAL A 59 -12.23 3.45 -8.87
N ILE A 60 -12.71 2.31 -9.39
CA ILE A 60 -13.36 1.29 -8.57
C ILE A 60 -12.26 0.51 -7.88
N VAL A 61 -12.11 0.71 -6.58
CA VAL A 61 -11.20 -0.06 -5.73
C VAL A 61 -12.04 -1.10 -5.01
N ASP A 62 -11.74 -2.38 -5.24
CA ASP A 62 -12.29 -3.46 -4.42
C ASP A 62 -11.64 -3.37 -3.03
N VAL A 63 -12.44 -3.03 -2.02
CA VAL A 63 -11.97 -2.90 -0.65
C VAL A 63 -12.50 -4.09 0.12
N THR A 64 -11.71 -5.16 0.21
CA THR A 64 -11.93 -6.22 1.19
C THR A 64 -11.50 -5.70 2.56
N GLU A 65 -12.46 -5.24 3.36
CA GLU A 65 -12.19 -4.85 4.74
C GLU A 65 -11.87 -6.10 5.57
N SER A 66 -10.60 -6.26 5.96
CA SER A 66 -10.21 -7.25 6.96
C SER A 66 -10.36 -6.64 8.36
N GLN A 67 -10.91 -7.40 9.32
CA GLN A 67 -11.06 -6.90 10.69
C GLN A 67 -9.69 -6.62 11.29
N ILE A 68 -9.36 -5.34 11.44
CA ILE A 68 -8.17 -4.86 12.14
C ILE A 68 -8.60 -3.86 13.20
N GLU A 69 -7.89 -3.83 14.34
CA GLU A 69 -8.13 -2.84 15.38
C GLU A 69 -7.64 -1.47 14.90
N ARG A 70 -8.52 -0.72 14.21
CA ARG A 70 -8.21 0.60 13.70
C ARG A 70 -8.20 1.62 14.85
N PRO A 71 -7.07 2.26 15.18
CA PRO A 71 -7.03 3.26 16.24
C PRO A 71 -7.94 4.45 15.88
N LYS A 72 -8.80 4.86 16.82
CA LYS A 72 -9.70 6.00 16.63
C LYS A 72 -8.89 7.29 16.53
N LYS A 73 -9.09 8.04 15.44
CA LYS A 73 -8.45 9.36 15.26
C LYS A 73 -8.80 10.26 16.43
N THR A 74 -7.79 10.62 17.23
CA THR A 74 -7.91 11.53 18.35
C THR A 74 -7.20 12.84 17.99
N LYS A 75 -7.69 13.99 18.46
CA LYS A 75 -7.18 15.35 18.10
C LYS A 75 -5.68 15.57 18.30
N LYS A 76 -4.98 14.69 19.03
CA LYS A 76 -3.51 14.71 19.21
C LYS A 76 -2.70 14.23 17.99
N ILE A 77 -3.33 13.59 17.01
CA ILE A 77 -2.66 12.98 15.83
C ILE A 77 -3.13 13.67 14.52
N LEU A 78 -3.48 14.96 14.59
CA LEU A 78 -3.67 15.84 13.43
C LEU A 78 -2.54 16.86 13.42
#